data_AF-A0ABD3CJQ1-F1
#
_entry.id   AF-A0ABD3CJQ1-F1
#
_cell.length_a   1.000
_cell.length_b   1.000
_cell.length_c   1.000
_cell.angle_alpha   90.00
_cell.angle_beta   90.00
_cell.angle_gamma   90.00
#
_symmetry.space_group_name_H-M   'P 1'
#
loop_
_entity.id
_entity.type
_entity.pdbx_description
1 polymer ?
#
loop_
_entity_poly.entity_id
_entity_poly.type
_entity_poly.pdbx_seq_one_letter_code
_entity_poly.pdbx_strand_id
1 'polypeptide(L)'
;MELFPSKVSKAVFLAAAMLTSGQSALDMFSEKVESNELMQQAQIFRYANGNNQSPTAIDFDKSLLRDLLFNQSPGKDVALASVSMRPIPFAPVLEKLSLSETNHGSVRRFYIETLEDHAIPIAVQELMVNKSPPERIFHLKGADHAPFFSKPQALHKLLVEISRVS
;
A
#
# COMPACT_ATOMS: atom_id res chain seq x y z
N MET A 1 -12.84 -5.55 6.37
CA MET A 1 -13.05 -6.13 7.72
C MET A 1 -14.36 -5.63 8.31
N GLU A 2 -14.66 -4.34 8.23
CA GLU A 2 -15.92 -3.74 8.70
C GLU A 2 -17.21 -4.52 8.34
N LEU A 3 -17.41 -4.87 7.07
CA LEU A 3 -18.66 -5.53 6.63
C LEU A 3 -18.75 -7.01 7.01
N PHE A 4 -17.62 -7.70 7.16
CA PHE A 4 -17.58 -9.15 7.36
C PHE A 4 -16.46 -9.56 8.34
N PRO A 5 -16.46 -9.04 9.57
CA PRO A 5 -15.36 -9.28 10.51
C PRO A 5 -15.22 -10.76 10.86
N SER A 6 -16.34 -11.47 11.02
CA SER A 6 -16.36 -12.91 11.34
C SER A 6 -15.82 -13.82 10.25
N LYS A 7 -15.65 -13.32 9.01
CA LYS A 7 -15.07 -14.08 7.90
C LYS A 7 -13.56 -13.91 7.78
N VAL A 8 -12.96 -13.03 8.59
CA VAL A 8 -11.54 -12.70 8.53
C VAL A 8 -10.88 -13.15 9.83
N SER A 9 -10.13 -14.25 9.77
CA SER A 9 -9.37 -14.73 10.94
C SER A 9 -8.22 -13.77 11.29
N LYS A 10 -7.48 -13.31 10.27
CA LYS A 10 -6.36 -12.37 10.39
C LYS A 10 -6.30 -11.50 9.13
N ALA A 11 -6.03 -10.22 9.31
CA ALA A 11 -5.69 -9.32 8.21
C ALA A 11 -4.19 -9.02 8.23
N VAL A 12 -3.57 -9.11 7.06
CA VAL A 12 -2.15 -8.78 6.88
C VAL A 12 -2.06 -7.61 5.91
N PHE A 13 -1.53 -6.49 6.41
CA PHE A 13 -1.21 -5.31 5.62
C PHE A 13 0.25 -5.43 5.20
N LEU A 14 0.52 -5.48 3.90
CA LEU A 14 1.86 -5.62 3.34
C LEU A 14 2.26 -4.29 2.70
N ALA A 15 3.08 -3.50 3.39
CA ALA A 15 3.47 -2.15 2.99
C ALA A 15 2.27 -1.34 2.47
N ALA A 16 1.13 -1.48 3.14
CA ALA A 16 -0.15 -1.02 2.65
C ALA A 16 -0.69 0.11 3.52
N ALA A 17 -1.62 0.88 2.97
CA ALA A 17 -2.41 1.83 3.72
C ALA A 17 -3.19 1.14 4.85
N MET A 18 -2.98 1.58 6.09
CA MET A 18 -3.74 1.12 7.26
C MET A 18 -4.46 2.31 7.91
N LEU A 19 -5.64 2.61 7.36
CA LEU A 19 -6.42 3.80 7.69
C LEU A 19 -7.16 3.67 9.03
N THR A 20 -7.37 4.82 9.68
CA THR A 20 -8.31 4.95 10.81
C THR A 20 -9.69 5.41 10.33
N SER A 21 -10.70 5.30 11.20
CA SER A 21 -12.06 5.74 10.88
C SER A 21 -12.11 7.23 10.54
N GLY A 22 -12.85 7.58 9.50
CA GLY A 22 -12.97 8.94 8.96
C GLY A 22 -11.80 9.37 8.04
N GLN A 23 -10.82 8.51 7.82
CA GLN A 23 -9.65 8.79 6.99
C GLN A 23 -9.82 8.21 5.57
N SER A 24 -9.31 8.93 4.57
CA SER A 24 -9.11 8.44 3.19
C SER A 24 -7.64 8.10 2.92
N ALA A 25 -7.35 7.40 1.81
CA ALA A 25 -5.98 7.18 1.38
C ALA A 25 -5.26 8.49 1.07
N LEU A 26 -5.96 9.47 0.48
CA LEU A 26 -5.41 10.80 0.24
C LEU A 26 -5.01 11.47 1.56
N ASP A 27 -5.88 11.48 2.56
CA ASP A 27 -5.59 12.11 3.87
C ASP A 27 -4.31 11.53 4.47
N MET A 28 -4.17 10.21 4.41
CA MET A 28 -3.02 9.50 4.99
C MET A 28 -1.70 9.85 4.29
N PHE A 29 -1.68 9.85 2.97
CA PHE A 29 -0.44 10.17 2.25
C PHE A 29 -0.14 11.67 2.27
N SER A 30 -1.17 12.53 2.22
CA SER A 30 -1.01 14.01 2.20
C SER A 30 -0.27 14.56 3.40
N GLU A 31 -0.38 13.91 4.57
CA GLU A 31 0.38 14.32 5.77
C GLU A 31 1.91 14.28 5.60
N LYS A 32 2.43 13.58 4.57
CA LYS A 32 3.87 13.52 4.26
C LYS A 32 4.20 13.63 2.76
N VAL A 33 3.23 14.03 1.91
CA VAL A 33 3.42 14.17 0.45
C VAL A 33 4.59 15.09 0.11
N GLU A 34 4.90 16.07 0.96
CA GLU A 34 6.02 17.00 0.75
C GLU A 34 7.40 16.33 0.64
N SER A 35 7.55 15.02 0.91
CA SER A 35 8.85 14.34 0.97
C SER A 35 9.12 13.24 -0.07
N ASN A 36 8.13 12.82 -0.89
CA ASN A 36 8.35 11.76 -1.88
C ASN A 36 8.36 12.30 -3.32
N GLU A 37 9.45 12.96 -3.69
CA GLU A 37 9.65 13.55 -5.02
C GLU A 37 9.49 12.52 -6.15
N LEU A 38 9.96 11.28 -5.94
CA LEU A 38 9.88 10.23 -6.95
C LEU A 38 8.43 9.85 -7.26
N MET A 39 7.58 9.72 -6.23
CA MET A 39 6.15 9.50 -6.41
C MET A 39 5.50 10.65 -7.17
N GLN A 40 5.82 11.89 -6.82
CA GLN A 40 5.26 13.08 -7.49
C GLN A 40 5.65 13.14 -8.97
N GLN A 41 6.90 12.80 -9.31
CA GLN A 41 7.39 12.75 -10.69
C GLN A 41 6.77 11.62 -11.50
N ALA A 42 6.54 10.47 -10.86
CA ALA A 42 6.02 9.29 -11.55
C ALA A 42 4.50 9.33 -11.76
N GLN A 43 3.73 10.03 -10.91
CA GLN A 43 2.27 10.06 -11.01
C GLN A 43 1.78 10.94 -12.16
N ILE A 44 0.87 10.40 -12.97
CA ILE A 44 0.22 11.11 -14.07
C ILE A 44 -1.29 11.13 -13.82
N PHE A 45 -1.83 12.31 -13.51
CA PHE A 45 -3.27 12.48 -13.35
C PHE A 45 -3.99 12.52 -14.69
N ARG A 46 -5.12 11.78 -14.77
CA ARG A 46 -5.97 11.70 -15.97
C ARG A 46 -7.27 12.45 -15.74
N TYR A 47 -7.67 13.29 -16.68
CA TYR A 47 -8.83 14.19 -16.58
C TYR A 47 -9.89 13.90 -17.65
N ALA A 48 -10.45 12.68 -17.65
CA ALA A 48 -11.40 12.27 -18.69
C ALA A 48 -12.69 13.11 -18.73
N ASN A 49 -13.04 13.76 -17.62
CA ASN A 49 -14.20 14.67 -17.51
C ASN A 49 -13.87 16.13 -17.85
N GLY A 50 -12.65 16.41 -18.36
CA GLY A 50 -12.18 17.74 -18.71
C GLY A 50 -11.10 18.27 -17.76
N ASN A 51 -10.16 19.06 -18.30
CA ASN A 51 -8.94 19.49 -17.59
C ASN A 51 -9.19 20.42 -16.39
N ASN A 52 -10.37 21.04 -16.31
CA ASN A 52 -10.76 21.91 -15.19
C ASN A 52 -11.56 21.17 -14.11
N GLN A 53 -11.71 19.84 -14.25
CA GLN A 53 -12.39 18.99 -13.26
C GLN A 53 -11.37 18.23 -12.41
N SER A 54 -11.83 17.59 -11.33
CA SER A 54 -10.98 16.69 -10.55
C SER A 54 -10.46 15.52 -11.40
N PRO A 55 -9.27 14.98 -11.08
CA PRO A 55 -8.74 13.85 -11.80
C PRO A 55 -9.67 12.63 -11.65
N THR A 56 -9.79 11.89 -12.73
CA THR A 56 -10.61 10.67 -12.85
C THR A 56 -9.81 9.41 -12.54
N ALA A 57 -8.51 9.43 -12.82
CA ALA A 57 -7.60 8.31 -12.55
C ALA A 57 -6.15 8.78 -12.35
N ILE A 58 -5.34 7.93 -11.73
CA ILE A 58 -3.89 8.04 -11.62
C ILE A 58 -3.28 6.99 -12.54
N ASP A 59 -2.29 7.38 -13.33
CA ASP A 59 -1.42 6.49 -14.08
C ASP A 59 0.03 6.72 -13.63
N PHE A 60 0.95 5.90 -14.09
CA PHE A 60 2.36 6.02 -13.75
C PHE A 60 3.24 6.15 -15.00
N ASP A 61 4.26 7.00 -14.92
CA ASP A 61 5.33 7.04 -15.91
C ASP A 61 6.08 5.71 -15.91
N LYS A 62 5.98 4.99 -17.04
CA LYS A 62 6.59 3.68 -17.23
C LYS A 62 8.11 3.69 -17.10
N SER A 63 8.76 4.82 -17.36
CA SER A 63 10.21 4.96 -17.22
C SER A 63 10.65 4.97 -15.75
N LEU A 64 9.77 5.39 -14.84
CA LEU A 64 10.04 5.51 -13.40
C LEU A 64 9.51 4.34 -12.57
N LEU A 65 8.71 3.43 -13.17
CA LEU A 65 8.15 2.27 -12.48
C LEU A 65 9.21 1.41 -11.79
N ARG A 66 10.35 1.21 -12.45
CA ARG A 66 11.45 0.42 -11.89
C ARG A 66 11.92 1.04 -10.58
N ASP A 67 12.20 2.33 -10.57
CA ASP A 67 12.79 2.99 -9.41
C ASP A 67 11.77 3.20 -8.29
N LEU A 68 10.49 3.42 -8.64
CA LEU A 68 9.44 3.68 -7.66
C LEU A 68 8.87 2.41 -7.01
N LEU A 69 8.49 1.40 -7.81
CA LEU A 69 7.71 0.25 -7.32
C LEU A 69 8.52 -1.05 -7.29
N PHE A 70 9.58 -1.14 -8.10
CA PHE A 70 10.22 -2.40 -8.45
C PHE A 70 11.75 -2.36 -8.34
N ASN A 71 12.29 -1.52 -7.44
CA ASN A 71 13.72 -1.22 -7.35
C ASN A 71 14.56 -2.43 -6.92
N GLN A 72 13.93 -3.47 -6.36
CA GLN A 72 14.56 -4.73 -5.94
C GLN A 72 14.06 -5.94 -6.74
N SER A 73 13.15 -5.73 -7.70
CA SER A 73 12.50 -6.80 -8.46
C SER A 73 13.30 -7.21 -9.69
N PRO A 74 13.24 -8.48 -10.11
CA PRO A 74 13.89 -8.94 -11.34
C PRO A 74 13.33 -8.25 -12.59
N GLY A 75 14.19 -7.92 -13.55
CA GLY A 75 13.79 -7.16 -14.75
C GLY A 75 12.67 -7.79 -15.58
N LYS A 76 12.57 -9.13 -15.61
CA LYS A 76 11.47 -9.85 -16.28
C LYS A 76 10.10 -9.57 -15.64
N ASP A 77 10.06 -9.42 -14.32
CA ASP A 77 8.83 -9.19 -13.57
C ASP A 77 8.43 -7.70 -13.68
N VAL A 78 9.42 -6.80 -13.73
CA VAL A 78 9.19 -5.39 -14.07
C VAL A 78 8.59 -5.26 -15.48
N ALA A 79 9.14 -5.97 -16.46
CA ALA A 79 8.61 -5.94 -17.83
C ALA A 79 7.15 -6.46 -17.89
N LEU A 80 6.85 -7.55 -17.17
CA LEU A 80 5.50 -8.08 -17.04
C LEU A 80 4.54 -7.07 -16.39
N ALA A 81 4.97 -6.44 -15.29
CA ALA A 81 4.17 -5.43 -14.60
C ALA A 81 3.87 -4.22 -15.50
N SER A 82 4.88 -3.69 -16.17
CA SER A 82 4.77 -2.50 -17.05
C SER A 82 3.79 -2.66 -18.21
N VAL A 83 3.57 -3.88 -18.70
CA VAL A 83 2.54 -4.16 -19.73
C VAL A 83 1.16 -4.48 -19.16
N SER A 84 1.09 -4.82 -17.88
CA SER A 84 -0.15 -5.24 -17.21
C SER A 84 -0.83 -4.10 -16.42
N MET A 85 -0.06 -3.08 -15.99
CA MET A 85 -0.58 -1.96 -15.22
C MET A 85 -1.65 -1.17 -15.98
N ARG A 86 -2.64 -0.67 -15.24
CA ARG A 86 -3.78 0.11 -15.72
C ARG A 86 -3.96 1.35 -14.84
N PRO A 87 -4.59 2.42 -15.37
CA PRO A 87 -4.94 3.57 -14.56
C PRO A 87 -5.81 3.18 -13.35
N ILE A 88 -5.48 3.74 -12.20
CA ILE A 88 -6.17 3.54 -10.93
C ILE A 88 -7.29 4.59 -10.83
N PRO A 89 -8.56 4.19 -10.64
CA PRO A 89 -9.65 5.15 -10.42
C PRO A 89 -9.34 6.07 -9.24
N PHE A 90 -9.55 7.37 -9.41
CA PHE A 90 -9.18 8.35 -8.38
C PHE A 90 -10.21 8.42 -7.24
N ALA A 91 -11.50 8.21 -7.53
CA ALA A 91 -12.57 8.38 -6.54
C ALA A 91 -12.36 7.54 -5.25
N PRO A 92 -11.98 6.25 -5.29
CA PRO A 92 -11.68 5.48 -4.07
C PRO A 92 -10.54 6.02 -3.22
N VAL A 93 -9.61 6.80 -3.81
CA VAL A 93 -8.49 7.41 -3.06
C VAL A 93 -8.99 8.52 -2.12
N LEU A 94 -10.09 9.19 -2.50
CA LEU A 94 -10.75 10.25 -1.73
C LEU A 94 -11.77 9.73 -0.71
N GLU A 95 -12.16 8.46 -0.83
CA GLU A 95 -13.23 7.89 -0.03
C GLU A 95 -12.79 7.77 1.44
N LYS A 96 -13.57 8.38 2.34
CA LYS A 96 -13.36 8.26 3.78
C LYS A 96 -14.01 7.00 4.30
N LEU A 97 -13.25 6.19 5.02
CA LEU A 97 -13.74 4.91 5.54
C LEU A 97 -14.37 5.08 6.93
N SER A 98 -15.59 4.58 7.11
CA SER A 98 -16.20 4.42 8.43
C SER A 98 -15.85 3.06 9.01
N LEU A 99 -14.94 3.04 9.99
CA LEU A 99 -14.44 1.84 10.65
C LEU A 99 -14.88 1.84 12.12
N SER A 100 -15.34 0.70 12.63
CA SER A 100 -15.77 0.54 14.01
C SER A 100 -14.86 -0.39 14.79
N GLU A 101 -14.77 -0.19 16.11
CA GLU A 101 -14.04 -1.09 17.01
C GLU A 101 -14.69 -2.48 17.08
N THR A 102 -16.02 -2.55 17.02
CA THR A 102 -16.75 -3.83 17.10
C THR A 102 -16.56 -4.69 15.86
N ASN A 103 -16.34 -4.09 14.68
CA ASN A 103 -16.13 -4.82 13.44
C ASN A 103 -14.65 -4.77 13.00
N HIS A 104 -14.20 -3.69 12.38
CA HIS A 104 -12.82 -3.59 11.88
C HIS A 104 -11.79 -3.77 13.00
N GLY A 105 -12.02 -3.18 14.18
CA GLY A 105 -11.13 -3.27 15.33
C GLY A 105 -11.09 -4.66 15.98
N SER A 106 -12.13 -5.49 15.82
CA SER A 106 -12.17 -6.83 16.40
C SER A 106 -11.35 -7.87 15.62
N VAL A 107 -10.99 -7.57 14.37
CA VAL A 107 -10.14 -8.46 13.57
C VAL A 107 -8.67 -8.27 13.95
N ARG A 108 -7.96 -9.38 14.13
CA ARG A 108 -6.52 -9.38 14.37
C ARG A 108 -5.77 -8.86 13.15
N ARG A 109 -5.01 -7.78 13.33
CA ARG A 109 -4.26 -7.11 12.26
C ARG A 109 -2.77 -7.33 12.44
N PHE A 110 -2.09 -7.61 11.35
CA PHE A 110 -0.64 -7.75 11.27
C PHE A 110 -0.13 -6.84 10.16
N TYR A 111 1.09 -6.34 10.32
CA TYR A 111 1.73 -5.50 9.32
C TYR A 111 3.07 -6.10 8.91
N ILE A 112 3.38 -6.07 7.62
CA ILE A 112 4.68 -6.44 7.07
C ILE A 112 5.26 -5.19 6.41
N GLU A 113 6.32 -4.65 6.98
CA GLU A 113 7.06 -3.53 6.43
C GLU A 113 8.08 -3.98 5.37
N THR A 114 8.17 -3.21 4.30
CA THR A 114 9.15 -3.39 3.22
C THR A 114 10.17 -2.26 3.30
N LEU A 115 11.43 -2.61 3.55
CA LEU A 115 12.42 -1.59 3.94
C LEU A 115 13.00 -0.81 2.75
N GLU A 116 12.90 -1.33 1.52
CA GLU A 116 13.39 -0.69 0.30
C GLU A 116 12.24 -0.10 -0.53
N ASP A 117 11.08 0.14 0.09
CA ASP A 117 9.90 0.67 -0.58
C ASP A 117 10.03 2.17 -0.83
N HIS A 118 10.10 2.55 -2.11
CA HIS A 118 10.15 3.95 -2.51
C HIS A 118 8.75 4.55 -2.73
N ALA A 119 7.70 3.74 -2.87
CA ALA A 119 6.34 4.23 -3.08
C ALA A 119 5.67 4.60 -1.76
N ILE A 120 5.87 3.79 -0.72
CA ILE A 120 5.48 4.07 0.65
C ILE A 120 6.74 3.94 1.51
N PRO A 121 7.51 5.02 1.66
CA PRO A 121 8.74 5.01 2.44
C PRO A 121 8.53 4.49 3.86
N ILE A 122 9.53 3.83 4.44
CA ILE A 122 9.45 3.20 5.77
C ILE A 122 8.93 4.17 6.85
N ALA A 123 9.35 5.43 6.83
CA ALA A 123 8.88 6.45 7.78
C ALA A 123 7.39 6.81 7.66
N VAL A 124 6.76 6.47 6.53
CA VAL A 124 5.30 6.55 6.32
C VAL A 124 4.64 5.27 6.82
N GLN A 125 5.22 4.10 6.57
CA GLN A 125 4.75 2.82 7.10
C GLN A 125 4.71 2.83 8.63
N GLU A 126 5.81 3.24 9.27
CA GLU A 126 5.95 3.39 10.72
C GLU A 126 4.91 4.35 11.31
N LEU A 127 4.61 5.46 10.61
CA LEU A 127 3.59 6.41 11.04
C LEU A 127 2.21 5.75 11.09
N MET A 128 1.85 4.97 10.06
CA MET A 128 0.55 4.29 10.00
C MET A 128 0.39 3.28 11.12
N VAL A 129 1.41 2.45 11.35
CA VAL A 129 1.36 1.43 12.42
C VAL A 129 1.38 2.07 13.80
N ASN A 130 2.04 3.23 13.99
CA ASN A 130 1.98 3.96 15.26
C ASN A 130 0.61 4.58 15.53
N LYS A 131 -0.08 5.09 14.49
CA LYS A 131 -1.43 5.67 14.63
C LYS A 131 -2.51 4.62 14.86
N SER A 132 -2.38 3.43 14.27
CA SER A 132 -3.32 2.33 14.46
C SER A 132 -2.55 1.03 14.70
N PRO A 133 -2.06 0.80 15.94
CA PRO A 133 -1.21 -0.35 16.25
C PRO A 133 -1.81 -1.69 15.79
N PRO A 134 -1.10 -2.47 14.96
CA PRO A 134 -1.45 -3.85 14.68
C PRO A 134 -1.00 -4.74 15.87
N GLU A 135 -1.43 -5.99 15.87
CA GLU A 135 -1.01 -6.96 16.88
C GLU A 135 0.50 -7.23 16.82
N ARG A 136 1.06 -7.35 15.61
CA ARG A 136 2.52 -7.46 15.39
C ARG A 136 2.93 -6.81 14.07
N ILE A 137 4.17 -6.34 14.05
CA ILE A 137 4.85 -5.79 12.88
C ILE A 137 6.00 -6.74 12.53
N PHE A 138 6.14 -7.07 11.25
CA PHE A 138 7.22 -7.87 10.69
C PHE A 138 8.01 -7.03 9.69
N HIS A 139 9.31 -7.31 9.55
CA HIS A 139 10.18 -6.55 8.65
C HIS A 139 10.70 -7.46 7.53
N LEU A 140 10.48 -7.06 6.29
CA LEU A 140 10.94 -7.76 5.11
C LEU A 140 12.10 -7.00 4.46
N LYS A 141 13.33 -7.35 4.88
CA LYS A 141 14.56 -6.68 4.42
C LYS A 141 14.82 -6.93 2.93
N GLY A 142 15.22 -5.87 2.22
CA GLY A 142 15.55 -5.94 0.80
C GLY A 142 14.35 -6.09 -0.12
N ALA A 143 13.11 -5.97 0.39
CA ALA A 143 11.92 -5.95 -0.44
C ALA A 143 11.55 -4.51 -0.82
N ASP A 144 11.19 -4.34 -2.09
CA ASP A 144 10.56 -3.14 -2.63
C ASP A 144 9.05 -3.13 -2.35
N HIS A 145 8.31 -2.24 -3.02
CA HIS A 145 6.85 -2.15 -2.92
C HIS A 145 6.12 -3.41 -3.43
N ALA A 146 6.80 -4.25 -4.23
CA ALA A 146 6.29 -5.50 -4.77
C ALA A 146 7.06 -6.71 -4.18
N PRO A 147 6.94 -6.98 -2.87
CA PRO A 147 7.66 -8.07 -2.19
C PRO A 147 7.36 -9.47 -2.75
N PHE A 148 6.22 -9.63 -3.43
CA PHE A 148 5.87 -10.85 -4.16
C PHE A 148 6.74 -11.09 -5.42
N PHE A 149 7.43 -10.07 -5.92
CA PHE A 149 8.46 -10.18 -6.97
C PHE A 149 9.87 -10.11 -6.39
N SER A 150 10.17 -9.14 -5.54
CA SER A 150 11.54 -8.93 -5.03
C SER A 150 11.97 -9.95 -3.97
N LYS A 151 11.06 -10.41 -3.10
CA LYS A 151 11.34 -11.34 -1.99
C LYS A 151 10.26 -12.41 -1.75
N PRO A 152 9.78 -13.14 -2.78
CA PRO A 152 8.62 -14.04 -2.65
C PRO A 152 8.78 -15.12 -1.58
N GLN A 153 9.95 -15.76 -1.45
CA GLN A 153 10.15 -16.82 -0.47
C GLN A 153 10.18 -16.29 0.97
N ALA A 154 10.73 -15.09 1.18
CA ALA A 154 10.77 -14.48 2.51
C ALA A 154 9.37 -13.96 2.90
N LEU A 155 8.64 -13.34 1.96
CA LEU A 155 7.23 -12.98 2.17
C LEU A 155 6.38 -14.21 2.53
N HIS A 156 6.52 -15.32 1.78
CA HIS A 156 5.82 -16.57 2.07
C HIS A 156 6.09 -17.06 3.50
N LYS A 157 7.35 -17.04 3.96
CA LYS A 157 7.70 -17.46 5.33
C LYS A 157 6.98 -16.62 6.38
N LEU A 158 6.95 -15.29 6.22
CA LEU A 158 6.24 -14.40 7.14
C LEU A 158 4.73 -14.65 7.15
N LEU A 159 4.12 -14.87 5.98
CA LEU A 159 2.69 -15.20 5.89
C LEU A 159 2.36 -16.52 6.60
N VAL A 160 3.20 -17.54 6.44
CA VAL A 160 3.05 -18.81 7.16
C VAL A 160 3.23 -18.63 8.66
N GLU A 161 4.20 -17.82 9.08
CA GLU A 161 4.39 -17.48 10.50
C GLU A 161 3.16 -16.81 11.08
N ILE A 162 2.65 -15.75 10.44
CA ILE A 162 1.42 -15.06 10.86
C ILE A 162 0.24 -16.03 10.93
N SER A 163 0.11 -16.94 9.96
CA SER A 163 -0.99 -17.93 9.97
C SER A 163 -0.99 -18.80 11.22
N ARG A 164 0.19 -19.06 11.81
CA ARG A 164 0.39 -19.92 13.00
C ARG A 164 0.34 -19.17 14.33
N VAL A 165 0.32 -17.83 14.31
CA VAL A 165 0.17 -17.03 15.52
C VAL A 165 -1.15 -17.38 16.22
N SER A 166 -1.07 -17.96 17.42
CA SER A 166 -2.24 -18.32 18.25
C SER A 166 -2.99 -17.10 18.72
#